data_AF-A0A453FUN4-F1
#
_entry.id   AF-A0A453FUN4-F1
#
_cell.length_a   1.000
_cell.length_b   1.000
_cell.length_c   1.000
_cell.angle_alpha   90.00
_cell.angle_beta   90.00
_cell.angle_gamma   90.00
#
_symmetry.space_group_name_H-M   'P 1'
#
loop_
_entity.id
_entity.type
_entity.pdbx_description
1 polymer ?
#
loop_
_entity_poly.entity_id
_entity_poly.type
_entity_poly.pdbx_seq_one_letter_code
_entity_poly.pdbx_strand_id
1 'polypeptide(L)'
;MMDESMMRACEAVVRVRSEVDKLSAKVCELEKSVLAGKKVEDKEFVVLTELLMVQLLKLDGIEAEGEARAQRKAEVRRVQNLVETLDKLKARNANPFSDSAKSVSVSTEWETFENGVGSLNAPPARFSSTQNDT
;
A
#
# COMPACT_ATOMS: atom_id res chain seq x y z
N MET A 1 -34.92 14.68 -26.61
CA MET A 1 -34.97 15.66 -25.51
C MET A 1 -34.22 15.03 -24.35
N MET A 2 -33.05 15.58 -23.99
CA MET A 2 -32.29 15.07 -22.86
C MET A 2 -33.07 15.42 -21.60
N ASP A 3 -33.38 14.43 -20.77
CA ASP A 3 -34.10 14.65 -19.51
C ASP A 3 -33.28 15.59 -18.62
N GLU A 4 -33.85 16.72 -18.21
CA GLU A 4 -33.17 17.69 -17.33
C GLU A 4 -32.71 17.05 -16.02
N SER A 5 -33.45 16.05 -15.53
CA SER A 5 -33.07 15.28 -14.34
C SER A 5 -31.76 14.53 -14.57
N MET A 6 -31.64 13.87 -15.73
CA MET A 6 -30.42 13.15 -16.11
C MET A 6 -29.23 14.11 -16.26
N MET A 7 -29.44 15.29 -16.86
CA MET A 7 -28.38 16.30 -16.98
C MET A 7 -27.87 16.77 -15.61
N ARG A 8 -28.78 17.08 -14.68
CA ARG A 8 -28.42 17.47 -13.30
C ARG A 8 -27.67 16.36 -12.56
N ALA A 9 -28.07 15.10 -12.74
CA ALA A 9 -27.39 13.95 -12.16
C ALA A 9 -25.96 13.78 -12.74
N CYS A 10 -25.80 13.88 -14.06
CA CYS A 10 -24.47 13.87 -14.70
C CYS A 10 -23.57 14.98 -14.16
N GLU A 11 -24.08 16.22 -14.06
CA GLU A 11 -23.33 17.34 -13.50
C GLU A 11 -22.93 17.11 -12.03
N ALA A 12 -23.81 16.52 -11.22
CA ALA A 12 -23.49 16.15 -9.84
C ALA A 12 -22.35 15.13 -9.78
N VAL A 13 -22.38 14.11 -10.65
CA VAL A 13 -21.29 13.13 -10.75
C VAL A 13 -19.98 13.81 -11.18
N VAL A 14 -20.02 14.73 -12.16
CA VAL A 14 -18.83 15.48 -12.60
C VAL A 14 -18.22 16.31 -11.48
N ARG A 15 -19.05 16.98 -10.66
CA ARG A 15 -18.56 17.71 -9.48
C ARG A 15 -17.87 16.79 -8.49
N VAL A 16 -18.45 15.63 -8.19
CA VAL A 16 -17.82 14.64 -7.30
C VAL A 16 -16.50 14.14 -7.90
N ARG A 17 -16.48 13.84 -9.21
CA ARG A 17 -15.29 13.37 -9.92
C ARG A 17 -14.13 14.37 -9.82
N SER A 18 -14.40 15.67 -9.96
CA SER A 18 -13.37 16.70 -9.80
C SER A 18 -12.72 16.69 -8.42
N GLU A 19 -13.50 16.48 -7.36
CA GLU A 19 -12.95 16.33 -6.01
C GLU A 19 -12.16 15.03 -5.84
N VAL A 20 -12.65 13.92 -6.41
CA VAL A 20 -11.92 12.64 -6.37
C VAL A 20 -10.63 12.72 -7.20
N ASP A 21 -10.57 13.52 -8.27
CA ASP A 21 -9.32 13.77 -9.03
C ASP A 21 -8.27 14.46 -8.16
N LYS A 22 -8.67 15.46 -7.36
CA LYS A 22 -7.77 16.11 -6.39
C LYS A 22 -7.28 15.14 -5.32
N LEU A 23 -8.17 14.28 -4.81
CA LEU A 23 -7.80 13.26 -3.82
C LEU A 23 -6.87 12.21 -4.44
N SER A 24 -7.12 11.79 -5.68
CA SER A 24 -6.27 10.86 -6.42
C SER A 24 -4.85 11.42 -6.58
N ALA A 25 -4.70 12.71 -6.88
CA ALA A 25 -3.38 13.34 -6.96
C ALA A 25 -2.62 13.24 -5.63
N LYS A 26 -3.30 13.50 -4.50
CA LYS A 26 -2.71 13.33 -3.16
C LYS A 26 -2.34 11.88 -2.85
N VAL A 27 -3.18 10.91 -3.23
CA VAL A 27 -2.85 9.47 -3.09
C VAL A 27 -1.60 9.13 -3.89
N CYS A 28 -1.45 9.64 -5.12
CA CYS A 28 -0.24 9.43 -5.93
C CYS A 28 1.02 10.08 -5.32
N GLU A 29 0.90 11.25 -4.70
CA GLU A 29 2.03 11.88 -3.98
C GLU A 29 2.42 11.09 -2.73
N LEU A 30 1.43 10.59 -2.00
CA LEU A 30 1.63 9.73 -0.84
C LEU A 30 2.31 8.43 -1.24
N GLU A 31 1.83 7.80 -2.31
CA GLU A 31 2.40 6.58 -2.90
C GLU A 31 3.88 6.77 -3.21
N LYS A 32 4.23 7.83 -3.94
CA LYS A 32 5.64 8.16 -4.25
C LYS A 32 6.48 8.31 -2.98
N SER A 33 5.95 8.93 -1.94
CA SER A 33 6.65 9.10 -0.66
C SER A 33 6.92 7.75 0.03
N VAL A 34 5.90 6.88 0.10
CA VAL A 34 6.02 5.54 0.68
C VAL A 34 6.98 4.67 -0.13
N LEU A 35 6.90 4.71 -1.46
CA LEU A 35 7.79 3.97 -2.36
C LEU A 35 9.24 4.45 -2.26
N ALA A 36 9.47 5.74 -2.01
CA ALA A 36 10.79 6.30 -1.71
C ALA A 36 11.32 5.94 -0.31
N GLY A 37 10.56 5.16 0.48
CA GLY A 37 10.94 4.74 1.83
C GLY A 37 10.76 5.82 2.89
N LYS A 38 10.13 6.95 2.57
CA LYS A 38 9.81 7.99 3.56
C LYS A 38 8.71 7.47 4.47
N LYS A 39 8.93 7.55 5.78
CA LYS A 39 7.87 7.29 6.76
C LYS A 39 6.81 8.38 6.69
N VAL A 40 5.58 7.98 6.39
CA VAL A 40 4.40 8.84 6.38
C VAL A 40 3.61 8.64 7.67
N GLU A 41 2.99 9.69 8.19
CA GLU A 41 2.16 9.60 9.40
C GLU A 41 0.85 8.84 9.13
N ASP A 42 0.45 7.97 10.07
CA ASP A 42 -0.79 7.17 9.95
C ASP A 42 -2.04 8.04 9.75
N LYS A 43 -2.03 9.26 10.31
CA LYS A 43 -3.11 10.24 10.18
C LYS A 43 -3.33 10.67 8.73
N GLU A 44 -2.29 10.75 7.90
CA GLU A 44 -2.44 11.14 6.49
C GLU A 44 -3.27 10.10 5.72
N PHE A 45 -3.06 8.81 5.97
CA PHE A 45 -3.87 7.74 5.40
C PHE A 45 -5.32 7.81 5.87
N VAL A 46 -5.54 8.00 7.18
CA VAL A 46 -6.89 8.09 7.76
C VAL A 46 -7.67 9.25 7.15
N VAL A 47 -7.06 10.45 7.08
CA VAL A 47 -7.70 11.64 6.52
C VAL A 47 -8.05 11.44 5.04
N LEU A 48 -7.15 10.86 4.23
CA LEU A 48 -7.45 10.61 2.82
C LEU A 48 -8.56 9.56 2.63
N THR A 49 -8.57 8.50 3.44
CA THR A 49 -9.65 7.51 3.42
C THR A 49 -10.98 8.14 3.81
N GLU A 50 -11.04 8.95 4.88
CA GLU A 50 -12.24 9.66 5.30
C GLU A 50 -12.77 10.61 4.21
N LEU A 51 -11.87 11.38 3.57
CA LEU A 51 -12.26 12.25 2.46
C LEU A 51 -12.81 11.45 1.27
N LEU A 52 -12.24 10.29 0.95
CA LEU A 52 -12.77 9.40 -0.09
C LEU A 52 -14.14 8.81 0.31
N MET A 53 -14.33 8.45 1.58
CA MET A 53 -15.64 7.99 2.09
C MET A 53 -16.71 9.07 1.97
N VAL A 54 -16.37 10.34 2.23
CA VAL A 54 -17.28 11.48 2.01
C VAL A 54 -17.70 11.56 0.55
N GLN A 55 -16.79 11.30 -0.40
CA GLN A 55 -17.13 11.27 -1.82
C GLN A 55 -18.03 10.09 -2.18
N LEU A 56 -17.87 8.91 -1.57
CA LEU A 56 -18.80 7.79 -1.74
C LEU A 56 -20.21 8.14 -1.26
N LEU A 57 -20.34 8.72 -0.06
CA LEU A 57 -21.63 9.14 0.47
C LEU A 57 -22.33 10.18 -0.44
N LYS A 58 -21.56 11.09 -1.04
CA LYS A 58 -22.08 12.02 -2.05
C LYS A 58 -22.57 11.30 -3.30
N LEU A 59 -21.85 10.29 -3.79
CA LEU A 59 -22.30 9.49 -4.93
C LEU A 59 -23.57 8.71 -4.60
N ASP A 60 -23.67 8.12 -3.42
CA ASP A 60 -24.86 7.37 -2.97
C ASP A 60 -26.10 8.24 -2.88
N GLY A 61 -25.93 9.53 -2.55
CA GLY A 61 -27.00 10.52 -2.54
C GLY A 61 -27.45 11.03 -3.91
N ILE A 62 -26.77 10.69 -5.02
CA ILE A 62 -27.18 11.12 -6.36
C ILE A 62 -28.19 10.12 -6.92
N GLU A 63 -29.47 10.52 -6.99
CA GLU A 63 -30.47 9.80 -7.78
C GLU A 63 -30.14 9.91 -9.27
N ALA A 64 -29.92 8.77 -9.93
CA ALA A 64 -29.48 8.73 -11.31
C ALA A 64 -29.99 7.48 -12.03
N GLU A 65 -30.41 7.67 -13.29
CA GLU A 65 -30.84 6.61 -14.20
C GLU A 65 -30.01 6.64 -15.50
N GLY A 66 -30.17 5.61 -16.33
CA GLY A 66 -29.50 5.51 -17.64
C GLY A 66 -27.99 5.76 -17.58
N GLU A 67 -27.52 6.69 -18.40
CA GLU A 67 -26.11 7.07 -18.50
C GLU A 67 -25.57 7.68 -17.20
N ALA A 68 -26.35 8.54 -16.53
CA ALA A 68 -25.92 9.14 -15.26
C ALA A 68 -25.64 8.07 -14.19
N ARG A 69 -26.46 7.00 -14.17
CA ARG A 69 -26.23 5.84 -13.27
C ARG A 69 -24.95 5.09 -13.63
N ALA A 70 -24.66 4.93 -14.92
CA ALA A 70 -23.43 4.28 -15.39
C ALA A 70 -22.19 5.07 -14.96
N GLN A 71 -22.20 6.40 -15.13
CA GLN A 71 -21.14 7.30 -14.69
C GLN A 71 -20.94 7.26 -13.17
N ARG A 72 -22.03 7.36 -12.40
CA ARG A 72 -21.99 7.24 -10.93
C ARG A 72 -21.35 5.93 -10.49
N LYS A 73 -21.73 4.79 -11.09
CA LYS A 73 -21.15 3.47 -10.78
C LYS A 73 -19.67 3.39 -11.12
N ALA A 74 -19.25 3.95 -12.25
CA ALA A 74 -17.84 3.98 -12.63
C ALA A 74 -17.03 4.78 -11.59
N GLU A 75 -17.57 5.90 -11.13
CA GLU A 75 -16.90 6.74 -10.13
C GLU A 75 -16.85 6.10 -8.74
N VAL A 76 -17.91 5.39 -8.32
CA VAL A 76 -17.89 4.60 -7.07
C VAL A 76 -16.76 3.58 -7.09
N ARG A 77 -16.60 2.82 -8.18
CA ARG A 77 -15.51 1.84 -8.33
C ARG A 77 -14.14 2.52 -8.28
N ARG A 78 -14.01 3.70 -8.89
CA ARG A 78 -12.76 4.45 -8.87
C ARG A 78 -12.38 4.87 -7.44
N VAL A 79 -13.35 5.36 -6.66
CA VAL A 79 -13.11 5.70 -5.25
C VAL A 79 -12.74 4.46 -4.44
N GLN A 80 -13.44 3.34 -4.62
CA GLN A 80 -13.11 2.07 -3.96
C GLN A 80 -11.68 1.63 -4.26
N ASN A 81 -11.25 1.68 -5.52
CA ASN A 81 -9.87 1.35 -5.90
C ASN A 81 -8.83 2.26 -5.23
N LEU A 82 -9.12 3.56 -5.08
CA LEU A 82 -8.22 4.49 -4.38
C LEU A 82 -8.10 4.15 -2.89
N VAL A 83 -9.19 3.73 -2.25
CA VAL A 83 -9.21 3.28 -0.85
C VAL A 83 -8.38 2.00 -0.69
N GLU A 84 -8.57 1.02 -1.57
CA GLU A 84 -7.75 -0.20 -1.57
C GLU A 84 -6.25 0.10 -1.76
N THR A 85 -5.91 1.08 -2.61
CA THR A 85 -4.54 1.55 -2.76
C THR A 85 -4.01 2.17 -1.47
N LEU A 86 -4.78 3.03 -0.80
CA LEU A 86 -4.38 3.60 0.49
C LEU A 86 -4.14 2.53 1.55
N ASP A 87 -4.98 1.49 1.62
CA ASP A 87 -4.81 0.39 2.57
C ASP A 87 -3.51 -0.38 2.33
N LYS A 88 -3.18 -0.66 1.05
CA LYS A 88 -1.91 -1.29 0.66
C LYS A 88 -0.72 -0.40 1.02
N LEU A 89 -0.81 0.90 0.75
CA LEU A 89 0.24 1.85 1.08
C LEU A 89 0.43 1.98 2.60
N LYS A 90 -0.64 1.95 3.38
CA LYS A 90 -0.57 1.97 4.85
C LYS A 90 0.14 0.74 5.39
N ALA A 91 -0.19 -0.45 4.87
CA ALA A 91 0.48 -1.69 5.24
C ALA A 91 1.98 -1.65 4.90
N ARG A 92 2.34 -1.20 3.69
CA ARG A 92 3.74 -1.03 3.27
C ARG A 92 4.47 0.03 4.09
N ASN A 93 3.81 1.13 4.45
CA ASN A 93 4.39 2.18 5.30
C ASN A 93 4.65 1.68 6.73
N ALA A 94 3.86 0.73 7.23
CA ALA A 94 4.09 0.07 8.51
C ALA A 94 5.26 -0.92 8.46
N ASN A 95 5.40 -1.66 7.36
CA ASN A 95 6.49 -2.62 7.14
C ASN A 95 7.14 -2.46 5.75
N PRO A 96 8.14 -1.57 5.60
CA PRO A 96 8.73 -1.26 4.29
C PRO A 96 9.47 -2.41 3.62
N PHE A 97 9.82 -3.46 4.37
CA PHE A 97 10.64 -4.58 3.92
C PHE A 97 9.85 -5.85 3.61
N SER A 98 8.52 -5.84 3.74
CA SER A 98 7.70 -7.03 3.53
C SER A 98 7.26 -7.29 2.09
N ASP A 99 7.94 -6.70 1.09
CA ASP A 99 7.74 -7.13 -0.30
C ASP A 99 8.12 -8.63 -0.38
N SER A 100 7.12 -9.49 -0.63
CA SER A 100 7.19 -10.94 -0.50
C SER A 100 7.97 -11.63 -1.62
N ALA A 101 9.20 -11.20 -1.88
CA ALA A 101 10.16 -11.89 -2.74
C ALA A 101 11.51 -11.97 -2.02
N LYS A 102 11.78 -13.14 -1.43
CA LYS A 102 12.94 -13.51 -0.60
C LYS A 102 12.83 -13.09 0.85
N SER A 103 12.03 -13.84 1.62
CA SER A 103 12.45 -14.17 2.97
C SER A 103 13.79 -14.92 2.87
N VAL A 104 14.90 -14.18 2.97
CA VAL A 104 16.18 -14.80 3.28
C VAL A 104 16.02 -15.31 4.70
N SER A 105 15.79 -16.62 4.83
CA SER A 105 15.89 -17.30 6.11
C SER A 105 17.34 -17.19 6.58
N VAL A 106 17.66 -16.14 7.33
CA VAL A 106 18.88 -16.10 8.13
C VAL A 106 18.67 -17.11 9.25
N SER A 107 19.07 -18.36 9.00
CA SER A 107 19.27 -19.34 10.05
C SER A 107 20.53 -18.92 10.81
N THR A 108 20.38 -18.06 11.80
CA THR A 108 21.39 -17.99 12.87
C THR A 108 21.20 -19.25 13.69
N GLU A 109 21.98 -20.28 13.36
CA GLU A 109 22.13 -21.49 14.13
C GLU A 109 22.74 -21.09 15.49
N TRP A 110 21.88 -20.93 16.49
CA TRP A 110 22.31 -20.75 17.87
C TRP A 110 22.76 -22.12 18.37
N GLU A 111 24.06 -22.38 18.34
CA GLU A 111 24.63 -23.50 19.08
C GLU A 111 24.38 -23.26 20.58
N THR A 112 23.54 -24.12 21.16
CA THR A 112 23.24 -24.16 22.58
C THR A 112 24.53 -24.32 23.38
N PHE A 113 24.95 -23.26 24.07
CA PHE A 113 25.91 -23.37 25.16
C PHE A 113 25.22 -24.01 26.36
N GLU A 114 25.54 -25.28 26.62
CA GLU A 114 25.40 -25.86 27.95
C GLU A 114 26.80 -26.26 28.45
N ASN A 115 27.32 -25.45 29.37
CA ASN A 115 28.55 -25.74 30.09
C ASN A 115 28.32 -26.95 31.01
N GLY A 116 29.14 -28.00 30.82
CA GLY A 116 29.17 -29.16 31.70
C GLY A 116 30.41 -30.05 31.49
N VAL A 117 31.60 -29.50 31.81
CA VAL A 117 32.89 -30.14 32.14
C VAL A 117 33.07 -31.62 31.71
N GLY A 118 33.98 -31.89 30.77
CA GLY A 118 34.50 -33.26 30.63
C GLY A 118 35.39 -33.57 29.43
N SER A 119 36.70 -33.51 29.68
CA SER A 119 37.77 -34.27 29.00
C SER A 119 38.35 -33.73 27.67
N LEU A 120 39.55 -33.16 27.81
CA LEU A 120 40.54 -32.93 26.77
C LEU A 120 40.83 -34.21 25.97
N ASN A 121 40.83 -34.09 24.64
CA ASN A 121 41.79 -34.78 23.78
C ASN A 121 41.95 -33.97 22.49
N ALA A 122 43.13 -33.37 22.31
CA ALA A 122 43.55 -32.77 21.05
C ALA A 122 44.41 -33.77 20.28
N PRO A 123 44.21 -33.89 18.96
CA PRO A 123 45.35 -33.87 18.04
C PRO A 123 45.02 -33.06 16.74
N PRO A 124 45.97 -32.82 15.82
CA PRO A 124 46.65 -31.55 15.66
C PRO A 124 46.27 -30.80 14.36
N ALA A 125 46.75 -29.56 14.26
CA ALA A 125 46.55 -28.65 13.14
C ALA A 125 47.03 -29.20 11.77
N ARG A 126 46.29 -28.87 10.72
CA ARG A 126 46.88 -28.62 9.40
C ARG A 126 46.30 -27.34 8.81
N PHE A 127 47.10 -26.28 8.87
CA PHE A 127 47.02 -25.18 7.93
C PHE A 127 47.51 -25.67 6.57
N SER A 128 46.83 -25.25 5.49
CA SER A 128 47.57 -24.77 4.31
C SER A 128 46.76 -23.65 3.67
N SER A 129 47.34 -22.46 3.74
CA SER A 129 46.95 -21.24 3.05
C SER A 129 47.52 -21.26 1.62
N THR A 130 47.05 -20.29 0.81
CA THR A 130 47.77 -19.53 -0.24
C THR A 130 47.70 -20.04 -1.67
N GLN A 131 48.19 -19.24 -2.64
CA GLN A 131 47.60 -18.12 -3.43
C GLN A 131 46.82 -18.76 -4.59
N ASN A 132 46.81 -18.33 -5.86
CA ASN A 132 47.44 -17.23 -6.58
C ASN A 132 46.69 -17.05 -7.93
N ASP A 133 46.62 -15.80 -8.37
CA ASP A 133 46.23 -15.32 -9.70
C ASP A 133 47.03 -15.95 -10.85
N THR A 134 46.39 -16.19 -12.01
CA THR A 134 46.52 -15.43 -13.28
C THR A 134 45.49 -15.97 -14.27
#